data_AF-A0A5F1HTQ6-F1
#
_entry.id   AF-A0A5F1HTQ6-F1
#
_cell.length_a   1.000
_cell.length_b   1.000
_cell.length_c   1.000
_cell.angle_alpha   90.00
_cell.angle_beta   90.00
_cell.angle_gamma   90.00
#
_symmetry.space_group_name_H-M   'P 1'
#
loop_
_entity.id
_entity.type
_entity.pdbx_description
1 polymer ?
#
loop_
_entity_poly.entity_id
_entity_poly.type
_entity_poly.pdbx_seq_one_letter_code
_entity_poly.pdbx_strand_id
1 'polypeptide(L)'
;MSQVINTNALSLVAQNNLNKSQSTLGTAIQRLSSGLRINSAKDDAAGQAISNRFTASISGLTQASRNANDGISIAQTTEGALNEVNDNLQNIRRLTVQAQNGTNSDSDRQS
;
A
#
# COMPACT_ATOMS: atom_id res chain seq x y z
N MET A 1 -13.41 45.68 -50.78
CA MET A 1 -13.50 45.35 -49.34
C MET A 1 -14.95 45.14 -49.00
N SER A 2 -15.34 43.92 -48.63
CA SER A 2 -16.72 43.60 -48.25
C SER A 2 -17.04 44.27 -46.90
N GLN A 3 -17.80 45.38 -46.92
CA GLN A 3 -18.38 45.96 -45.72
C GLN A 3 -19.71 45.27 -45.46
N VAL A 4 -19.69 44.28 -44.58
CA VAL A 4 -20.88 43.60 -44.07
C VAL A 4 -21.27 44.29 -42.77
N ILE A 5 -22.41 45.01 -42.74
CA ILE A 5 -22.86 45.79 -41.57
C ILE A 5 -23.50 44.88 -40.50
N ASN A 6 -24.17 43.80 -40.92
CA ASN A 6 -24.96 42.96 -40.00
C ASN A 6 -24.17 41.81 -39.36
N THR A 7 -23.00 41.44 -39.87
CA THR A 7 -22.19 40.34 -39.29
C THR A 7 -20.71 40.68 -39.40
N ASN A 8 -20.07 40.84 -38.25
CA ASN A 8 -18.65 41.14 -38.16
C ASN A 8 -17.84 39.85 -38.05
N ALA A 9 -17.32 39.38 -39.19
CA ALA A 9 -16.52 38.16 -39.26
C ALA A 9 -15.21 38.23 -38.43
N LEU A 10 -14.58 39.41 -38.33
CA LEU A 10 -13.36 39.59 -37.53
C LEU A 10 -13.65 39.45 -36.03
N SER A 11 -14.78 40.00 -35.57
CA SER A 11 -15.24 39.84 -34.17
C SER A 11 -15.54 38.38 -33.85
N LEU A 12 -16.19 37.65 -34.77
CA LEU A 12 -16.48 36.22 -34.59
C LEU A 12 -15.19 35.37 -34.49
N VAL A 13 -14.18 35.66 -35.33
CA VAL A 13 -12.88 35.00 -35.26
C VAL A 13 -12.16 35.32 -33.95
N ALA A 14 -12.17 36.59 -33.51
CA ALA A 14 -11.59 36.98 -32.23
C ALA A 14 -12.27 36.27 -31.05
N GLN A 15 -13.60 36.15 -31.07
CA GLN A 15 -14.36 35.46 -30.03
C GLN A 15 -14.11 33.94 -30.03
N ASN A 16 -13.95 33.31 -31.21
CA ASN A 16 -13.56 31.90 -31.31
C ASN A 16 -12.17 31.65 -30.71
N ASN A 17 -11.20 32.51 -31.04
CA ASN A 17 -9.85 32.44 -30.48
C ASN A 17 -9.86 32.66 -28.95
N LEU A 18 -10.67 33.58 -28.45
CA LEU A 18 -10.84 33.80 -27.00
C LEU A 18 -11.38 32.54 -26.31
N ASN A 19 -12.43 31.92 -26.85
CA ASN A 19 -13.00 30.69 -26.30
C ASN A 19 -11.99 29.54 -26.25
N LYS A 20 -11.15 29.40 -27.29
CA LYS A 20 -10.07 28.40 -27.32
C LYS A 20 -9.02 28.66 -26.23
N SER A 21 -8.61 29.91 -26.06
CA SER A 21 -7.69 30.31 -24.99
C SER A 21 -8.29 30.06 -23.61
N GLN A 22 -9.57 30.37 -23.41
CA GLN A 22 -10.26 30.15 -22.14
C GLN A 22 -10.38 28.66 -21.79
N SER A 23 -10.67 27.80 -22.78
CA SER A 23 -10.67 26.34 -22.58
C SER A 23 -9.28 25.79 -22.20
N THR A 24 -8.22 26.33 -22.82
CA THR A 24 -6.84 25.91 -22.53
C THR A 24 -6.44 26.36 -21.12
N LEU A 25 -6.77 27.60 -20.75
CA LEU A 25 -6.57 28.13 -19.40
C LEU A 25 -7.30 27.31 -18.35
N GLY A 26 -8.57 26.95 -18.59
CA GLY A 26 -9.33 26.11 -17.66
C GLY A 26 -8.67 24.75 -17.40
N THR A 27 -8.14 24.11 -18.45
CA THR A 27 -7.39 22.85 -18.32
C THR A 27 -6.08 23.03 -17.55
N ALA A 28 -5.36 24.14 -17.78
CA ALA A 28 -4.14 24.46 -17.06
C ALA A 28 -4.40 24.70 -15.57
N ILE A 29 -5.47 25.44 -15.23
CA ILE A 29 -5.90 25.66 -13.84
C ILE A 29 -6.29 24.35 -13.18
N GLN A 30 -7.01 23.46 -13.87
CA GLN A 30 -7.38 22.16 -13.31
C GLN A 30 -6.14 21.32 -12.96
N ARG A 31 -5.16 21.24 -13.87
CA ARG A 31 -3.90 20.53 -13.62
C ARG A 31 -3.06 21.17 -12.52
N LEU A 32 -3.05 22.51 -12.44
CA LEU A 32 -2.36 23.23 -11.38
C LEU A 32 -3.01 22.96 -10.02
N SER A 33 -4.34 22.99 -9.95
CA SER A 33 -5.10 22.79 -8.72
C SER A 33 -5.02 21.35 -8.21
N SER A 34 -4.96 20.36 -9.09
CA SER A 34 -4.84 18.95 -8.69
C SER A 34 -3.40 18.50 -8.50
N GLY A 35 -2.44 19.19 -9.11
CA GLY A 35 -1.05 18.73 -9.23
C GLY A 35 -0.87 17.55 -10.19
N LEU A 36 -1.93 17.08 -10.84
CA LEU A 36 -1.91 15.91 -11.73
C LEU A 36 -2.03 16.35 -13.19
N ARG A 37 -1.15 15.80 -14.03
CA ARG A 37 -1.22 15.99 -15.49
C ARG A 37 -2.47 15.32 -16.09
N ILE A 38 -2.82 14.14 -15.58
CA ILE A 38 -3.98 13.36 -16.00
C ILE A 38 -4.99 13.43 -14.86
N ASN A 39 -6.12 14.11 -15.08
CA ASN A 39 -7.18 14.24 -14.08
C ASN A 39 -8.36 13.33 -14.38
N SER A 40 -8.56 13.02 -15.66
CA SER A 40 -9.65 12.18 -16.13
C SER A 40 -9.21 11.32 -17.30
N ALA A 41 -10.01 10.27 -17.59
CA ALA A 41 -9.79 9.43 -18.77
C ALA A 41 -9.95 10.18 -20.10
N LYS A 42 -10.58 11.37 -20.10
CA LYS A 42 -10.64 12.27 -21.27
C LYS A 42 -9.27 12.87 -21.61
N ASP A 43 -8.43 13.10 -20.60
CA ASP A 43 -7.12 13.73 -20.80
C ASP A 43 -6.12 12.73 -21.40
N ASP A 44 -6.13 11.49 -20.90
CA ASP A 44 -5.28 10.38 -21.37
C ASP A 44 -5.83 9.05 -20.82
N ALA A 45 -6.62 8.33 -21.61
CA ALA A 45 -7.24 7.07 -21.17
C ALA A 45 -6.20 5.96 -20.89
N ALA A 46 -5.16 5.87 -21.72
CA ALA A 46 -4.10 4.87 -21.54
C ALA A 46 -3.23 5.19 -20.31
N GLY A 47 -2.83 6.45 -20.17
CA GLY A 47 -2.09 6.93 -19.00
C GLY A 47 -2.89 6.78 -17.70
N GLN A 48 -4.21 7.01 -17.73
CA GLN A 48 -5.06 6.78 -16.57
C GLN A 48 -5.19 5.30 -16.22
N ALA A 49 -5.35 4.41 -17.23
CA ALA A 49 -5.43 2.98 -17.00
C ALA A 49 -4.13 2.41 -16.39
N ILE A 50 -2.98 2.86 -16.89
CA ILE A 50 -1.66 2.49 -16.36
C ILE A 50 -1.50 3.02 -14.92
N SER A 51 -1.86 4.28 -14.68
CA SER A 51 -1.81 4.87 -13.33
C SER A 51 -2.68 4.08 -12.34
N ASN A 52 -3.92 3.75 -12.71
CA ASN A 52 -4.81 2.94 -11.87
C ASN A 52 -4.22 1.55 -11.56
N ARG A 53 -3.62 0.90 -12.56
CA ARG A 53 -2.95 -0.40 -12.37
C ARG A 53 -1.78 -0.27 -11.39
N PHE A 54 -0.96 0.77 -11.52
CA PHE A 54 0.14 0.99 -10.57
C PHE A 54 -0.36 1.31 -9.18
N THR A 55 -1.39 2.15 -9.02
CA THR A 55 -2.01 2.42 -7.71
C THR A 55 -2.52 1.13 -7.07
N ALA A 56 -3.21 0.26 -7.83
CA ALA A 56 -3.67 -1.03 -7.32
C ALA A 56 -2.50 -1.93 -6.88
N SER A 57 -1.43 -2.03 -7.69
CA SER A 57 -0.23 -2.77 -7.33
C SER A 57 0.45 -2.22 -6.08
N ILE A 58 0.58 -0.89 -5.96
CA ILE A 58 1.17 -0.23 -4.80
C ILE A 58 0.36 -0.54 -3.54
N SER A 59 -0.96 -0.36 -3.57
CA SER A 59 -1.83 -0.69 -2.43
C SER A 59 -1.74 -2.17 -2.06
N GLY A 60 -1.69 -3.07 -3.05
CA GLY A 60 -1.49 -4.50 -2.85
C GLY A 60 -0.14 -4.82 -2.18
N LEU A 61 0.95 -4.21 -2.65
CA LEU A 61 2.29 -4.39 -2.07
C LEU A 61 2.38 -3.82 -0.65
N THR A 62 1.74 -2.67 -0.37
CA THR A 62 1.67 -2.13 0.99
C THR A 62 0.92 -3.06 1.94
N GLN A 63 -0.15 -3.73 1.48
CA GLN A 63 -0.82 -4.73 2.30
C GLN A 63 0.03 -5.99 2.46
N ALA A 64 0.67 -6.47 1.39
CA ALA A 64 1.56 -7.63 1.45
C ALA A 64 2.72 -7.40 2.44
N SER A 65 3.29 -6.20 2.46
CA SER A 65 4.33 -5.82 3.42
C SER A 65 3.81 -5.85 4.86
N ARG A 66 2.59 -5.36 5.12
CA ARG A 66 1.96 -5.47 6.45
C ARG A 66 1.76 -6.94 6.85
N ASN A 67 1.19 -7.76 5.97
CA ASN A 67 1.00 -9.19 6.22
C ASN A 67 2.32 -9.92 6.49
N ALA A 68 3.40 -9.55 5.80
CA ALA A 68 4.72 -10.13 6.05
C ALA A 68 5.25 -9.79 7.45
N ASN A 69 5.06 -8.54 7.90
CA ASN A 69 5.42 -8.15 9.27
C ASN A 69 4.59 -8.91 10.31
N ASP A 70 3.29 -9.08 10.08
CA ASP A 70 2.42 -9.87 10.97
C ASP A 70 2.90 -11.33 11.05
N GLY A 71 3.29 -11.91 9.91
CA GLY A 71 3.90 -13.25 9.86
C GLY A 71 5.20 -13.36 10.66
N ILE A 72 6.05 -12.33 10.60
CA ILE A 72 7.27 -12.24 11.42
C ILE A 72 6.92 -12.18 12.90
N SER A 73 5.95 -11.35 13.30
CA SER A 73 5.53 -11.23 14.70
C SER A 73 4.97 -12.54 15.26
N ILE A 74 4.22 -13.30 14.46
CA ILE A 74 3.72 -14.64 14.85
C ILE A 74 4.89 -15.63 14.99
N ALA A 75 5.83 -15.62 14.04
CA ALA A 75 7.00 -16.48 14.09
C ALA A 75 7.84 -16.20 15.36
N GLN A 76 8.08 -14.93 15.69
CA GLN A 76 8.79 -14.52 16.90
C GLN A 76 8.06 -14.95 18.19
N THR A 77 6.74 -14.78 18.23
CA THR A 77 5.93 -15.23 19.38
C THR A 77 6.02 -16.75 19.56
N THR A 78 5.98 -17.48 18.45
CA THR A 78 6.11 -18.95 18.43
C THR A 78 7.51 -19.38 18.86
N GLU A 79 8.56 -18.70 18.39
CA GLU A 79 9.95 -18.96 18.78
C GLU A 79 10.14 -18.77 20.30
N GLY A 80 9.60 -17.70 20.88
CA GLY A 80 9.62 -17.47 22.32
C GLY A 80 8.95 -18.61 23.10
N ALA A 81 7.78 -19.08 22.65
CA ALA A 81 7.09 -20.21 23.26
C ALA A 81 7.88 -21.53 23.12
N LEU A 82 8.52 -21.76 21.97
CA LEU A 82 9.34 -22.96 21.75
C LEU A 82 10.60 -22.97 22.61
N ASN A 83 11.20 -21.81 22.88
CA ASN A 83 12.32 -21.70 23.82
C ASN A 83 11.91 -22.14 25.24
N GLU A 84 10.75 -21.68 25.71
CA GLU A 84 10.21 -22.11 27.02
C GLU A 84 9.92 -23.63 27.04
N VAL A 85 9.38 -24.19 25.95
CA VAL A 85 9.20 -25.66 25.84
C VAL A 85 10.54 -26.38 25.89
N ASN A 86 11.57 -25.85 25.24
CA ASN A 86 12.91 -26.45 25.27
C ASN A 86 13.50 -26.46 26.69
N ASP A 87 13.41 -25.35 27.40
CA ASP A 87 13.90 -25.23 28.78
C ASP A 87 13.16 -26.20 29.72
N ASN A 88 11.84 -26.32 29.55
CA ASN A 88 11.04 -27.30 30.29
C ASN A 88 11.48 -28.75 29.98
N LEU A 89 11.73 -29.09 28.71
CA LEU A 89 12.21 -30.42 28.32
C LEU A 89 13.61 -30.72 28.89
N GLN A 90 14.51 -29.74 28.93
CA GLN A 90 15.82 -29.89 29.56
C GLN A 90 15.68 -30.14 31.07
N ASN A 91 14.79 -29.41 31.75
CA ASN A 91 14.47 -29.63 33.16
C ASN A 91 13.88 -31.02 33.42
N ILE A 92 12.90 -31.45 32.63
CA ILE A 92 12.32 -32.80 32.72
C ILE A 92 13.41 -33.86 32.55
N ARG A 93 14.30 -33.69 31.57
CA ARG A 93 15.42 -34.61 31.35
C ARG A 93 16.35 -34.68 32.55
N ARG A 94 16.71 -33.54 33.13
CA ARG A 94 17.53 -33.46 34.36
C ARG A 94 16.85 -34.18 35.52
N LEU A 95 15.56 -33.89 35.76
CA LEU A 95 14.78 -34.53 36.81
C LEU A 95 14.65 -36.04 36.60
N THR A 96 14.46 -36.49 35.36
CA THR A 96 14.38 -37.92 35.02
C THR A 96 15.69 -38.64 35.32
N VAL A 97 16.84 -38.07 34.92
CA VAL A 97 18.16 -38.66 35.24
C VAL A 97 18.41 -38.68 36.75
N GLN A 98 18.07 -37.59 37.45
CA GLN A 98 18.14 -37.54 38.91
C GLN A 98 17.26 -38.63 39.54
N ALA A 99 16.02 -38.77 39.07
CA ALA A 99 15.09 -39.79 39.53
C ALA A 99 15.51 -41.21 39.14
N GLN A 100 16.51 -41.45 38.27
CA GLN A 100 17.06 -42.77 38.00
C GLN A 100 18.20 -43.16 38.95
N ASN A 101 18.82 -42.21 39.66
CA ASN A 101 19.85 -42.52 40.65
C ASN A 101 19.25 -43.27 41.85
N GLY A 102 19.83 -44.43 42.18
CA GLY A 102 19.32 -45.38 43.17
C GLY A 102 19.34 -44.90 44.63
N THR A 103 19.89 -43.72 44.92
CA THR A 103 19.91 -43.12 46.26
C THR A 103 18.67 -42.30 46.60
N ASN A 104 17.82 -41.97 45.62
CA ASN A 104 16.57 -41.24 45.88
C ASN A 104 15.48 -42.19 46.39
N SER A 105 14.87 -41.82 47.53
CA SER A 105 13.77 -42.58 48.12
C SER A 105 12.50 -42.51 47.26
N ASP A 106 11.54 -43.41 47.46
CA ASP A 106 10.26 -43.36 46.74
C ASP A 106 9.47 -42.07 47.02
N SER A 107 9.64 -41.50 48.22
CA SER A 107 9.12 -40.17 48.60
C SER A 107 9.76 -39.04 47.80
N ASP A 108 11.07 -39.10 47.52
CA ASP A 108 11.78 -38.10 46.70
C ASP A 108 11.41 -38.20 45.21
N ARG A 109 10.90 -39.35 44.76
CA ARG A 109 10.45 -39.58 43.38
C ARG A 109 9.01 -39.17 43.11
N GLN A 110 8.18 -39.08 44.15
CA GLN A 110 6.77 -38.65 44.06
C GLN A 110 6.58 -37.13 44.19
N SER A 111 7.61 -36.42 44.67
CA SER A 111 7.61 -34.97 44.93
C SER A 111 8.25 -34.20 43.78
#